data_AF-A0A7S0GY28-F1
#
_entry.id   AF-A0A7S0GY28-F1
#
_cell.length_a   1.000
_cell.length_b   1.000
_cell.length_c   1.000
_cell.angle_alpha   90.00
_cell.angle_beta   90.00
_cell.angle_gamma   90.00
#
_symmetry.space_group_name_H-M   'P 1'
#
loop_
_entity.id
_entity.type
_entity.pdbx_description
1 polymer ?
#
loop_
_entity_poly.entity_id
_entity_poly.type
_entity_poly.pdbx_seq_one_letter_code
_entity_poly.pdbx_strand_id
1 'polypeptide(L)'
;ENAKKFRLVLGADVVHERGMGDGVMRCLEELLCPDYGVAVLCNPAPAHRAGAAEFVATLRNSNAFEFCRVDVTSALLRVGMEEETEDIVLQMFAVKKRGSEAVLPDL
;
A
#
# COMPACT_ATOMS: atom_id res chain seq x y z
N GLU A 1 22.25 10.85 -11.84
CA GLU A 1 21.36 10.30 -12.90
C GLU A 1 19.94 10.26 -12.36
N ASN A 2 19.01 10.98 -13.00
CA ASN A 2 17.60 11.00 -12.61
C ASN A 2 16.97 9.66 -13.00
N ALA A 3 17.01 8.67 -12.10
CA ALA A 3 16.12 7.53 -12.21
C ALA A 3 14.71 8.08 -12.38
N LYS A 4 14.05 7.78 -13.51
CA LYS A 4 12.69 8.26 -13.80
C LYS A 4 11.78 7.74 -12.69
N LYS A 5 11.40 8.63 -11.78
CA LYS A 5 10.45 8.32 -10.71
C LYS A 5 9.08 8.07 -11.35
N PHE A 6 8.33 7.10 -10.84
CA PHE A 6 7.05 6.69 -11.39
C PHE A 6 5.93 7.60 -10.90
N ARG A 7 5.03 7.95 -11.82
CA ARG A 7 3.79 8.68 -11.50
C ARG A 7 2.78 7.79 -10.80
N LEU A 8 2.83 6.50 -11.09
CA LEU A 8 1.95 5.48 -10.54
C LEU A 8 2.78 4.28 -10.14
N VAL A 9 2.64 3.86 -8.88
CA VAL A 9 3.16 2.59 -8.37
C VAL A 9 1.97 1.74 -7.95
N LEU A 10 1.91 0.49 -8.39
CA LEU A 10 0.86 -0.45 -8.01
C LEU A 10 1.50 -1.60 -7.25
N GLY A 11 0.89 -1.98 -6.13
CA GLY A 11 1.30 -3.14 -5.34
C GLY A 11 0.08 -3.94 -4.90
N ALA A 12 0.11 -5.25 -5.14
CA ALA A 12 -0.92 -6.16 -4.66
C ALA A 12 -0.24 -7.26 -3.83
N ASP A 13 -0.71 -7.42 -2.58
CA ASP A 13 -0.20 -8.33 -1.57
C ASP A 13 1.32 -8.22 -1.38
N VAL A 14 1.85 -7.00 -1.22
CA VAL A 14 3.31 -6.74 -1.20
C VAL A 14 3.96 -6.90 0.18
N VAL A 15 3.17 -7.22 1.20
CA VAL A 15 3.61 -7.37 2.61
C VAL A 15 2.99 -8.65 3.12
N HIS A 16 3.80 -9.70 3.19
CA HIS A 16 3.35 -11.00 3.67
C HIS A 16 3.74 -11.23 5.14
N GLU A 17 4.95 -10.83 5.51
CA GLU A 17 5.52 -11.05 6.85
C GLU A 17 6.09 -9.76 7.45
N ARG A 18 6.43 -9.84 8.74
CA ARG A 18 6.99 -8.71 9.50
C ARG A 18 8.29 -8.23 8.88
N GLY A 19 8.55 -6.93 8.98
CA GLY A 19 9.74 -6.30 8.37
C GLY A 19 9.69 -6.10 6.84
N MET A 20 8.79 -6.77 6.09
CA MET A 20 8.64 -6.50 4.65
C MET A 20 8.13 -5.08 4.37
N GLY A 21 7.34 -4.51 5.29
CA GLY A 21 6.83 -3.14 5.18
C GLY A 21 7.94 -2.11 4.96
N ASP A 22 9.10 -2.27 5.60
CA ASP A 22 10.23 -1.34 5.46
C ASP A 22 10.84 -1.36 4.05
N GLY A 23 10.80 -2.52 3.38
CA GLY A 23 11.18 -2.63 1.96
C GLY A 23 10.23 -1.82 1.08
N VAL A 24 8.92 -1.97 1.30
CA VAL A 24 7.89 -1.21 0.57
C VAL A 24 8.08 0.30 0.78
N MET A 25 8.29 0.74 2.02
CA MET A 25 8.50 2.17 2.34
C MET A 25 9.72 2.75 1.61
N ARG A 26 10.86 2.03 1.63
CA ARG A 26 12.06 2.43 0.89
C ARG A 26 11.82 2.49 -0.61
N CYS A 27 11.16 1.48 -1.18
CA CYS A 27 10.80 1.50 -2.60
C CYS A 27 9.91 2.70 -2.95
N LEU A 28 8.92 3.05 -2.12
CA LEU A 28 8.11 4.25 -2.37
C LEU A 28 8.94 5.54 -2.31
N GLU A 29 9.87 5.65 -1.36
CA GLU A 29 10.73 6.83 -1.24
C GLU A 29 11.67 6.96 -2.46
N GLU A 30 12.22 5.85 -2.92
CA GLU A 30 13.14 5.77 -4.03
C GLU A 30 12.48 5.83 -5.41
N LEU A 31 11.24 5.40 -5.56
CA LEU A 31 10.64 5.21 -6.89
C LEU A 31 9.45 6.12 -7.15
N LEU A 32 8.75 6.59 -6.12
CA LEU A 32 7.58 7.45 -6.31
C LEU A 32 7.99 8.86 -6.73
N CYS A 33 7.33 9.38 -7.76
CA CYS A 33 7.49 10.77 -8.20
C CYS A 33 7.15 11.72 -7.05
N PRO A 34 8.05 12.65 -6.67
CA PRO A 34 7.84 13.52 -5.52
C PRO A 34 6.73 14.56 -5.74
N ASP A 35 6.56 15.02 -6.97
CA ASP A 35 5.67 16.15 -7.26
C ASP A 35 4.22 15.68 -7.44
N TYR A 36 4.01 14.60 -8.19
CA TYR A 36 2.67 14.14 -8.62
C TYR A 36 2.49 12.62 -8.59
N GLY A 37 3.35 11.89 -7.86
CA GLY A 37 3.28 10.44 -7.77
C GLY A 37 2.19 9.94 -6.81
N VAL A 38 1.47 8.91 -7.22
CA VAL A 38 0.56 8.14 -6.36
C VAL A 38 0.96 6.67 -6.37
N ALA A 39 1.01 6.05 -5.19
CA ALA A 39 1.10 4.61 -5.06
C ALA A 39 -0.25 4.06 -4.58
N VAL A 40 -0.72 2.99 -5.21
CA VAL A 40 -1.91 2.26 -4.77
C VAL A 40 -1.47 0.87 -4.35
N LEU A 41 -1.63 0.56 -3.07
CA LEU A 41 -1.24 -0.70 -2.47
C LEU A 41 -2.48 -1.41 -1.95
N CYS A 42 -2.60 -2.71 -2.20
CA CYS A 42 -3.70 -3.51 -1.71
C CYS A 42 -3.15 -4.75 -1.02
N ASN A 43 -3.47 -4.97 0.25
CA ASN A 43 -3.00 -6.12 1.01
C ASN A 43 -4.15 -6.71 1.84
N PRO A 44 -4.09 -8.00 2.19
CA PRO A 44 -4.94 -8.54 3.23
C PRO A 44 -4.83 -7.73 4.54
N ALA A 45 -5.97 -7.55 5.20
CA ALA A 45 -6.05 -6.83 6.46
C ALA A 45 -5.21 -7.51 7.55
N PRO A 46 -4.84 -6.79 8.63
CA PRO A 46 -4.05 -7.32 9.74
C PRO A 46 -4.52 -8.66 10.32
N ALA A 47 -5.83 -8.92 10.33
CA ALA A 47 -6.40 -10.18 10.79
C ALA A 47 -5.99 -11.41 9.95
N HIS A 48 -5.59 -11.18 8.69
CA HIS A 48 -5.28 -12.22 7.71
C HIS A 48 -3.80 -12.23 7.30
N ARG A 49 -2.96 -11.29 7.79
CA ARG A 49 -1.55 -11.18 7.37
C ARG A 49 -0.61 -10.65 8.44
N ALA A 50 0.43 -11.43 8.74
CA ALA A 50 1.33 -11.23 9.86
C ALA A 50 2.14 -9.91 9.82
N GLY A 51 2.42 -9.37 8.63
CA GLY A 51 3.14 -8.08 8.46
C GLY A 51 2.25 -6.85 8.28
N ALA A 52 0.94 -7.02 8.07
CA ALA A 52 0.08 -5.90 7.64
C ALA A 52 -0.14 -4.87 8.76
N ALA A 53 -0.27 -5.29 10.02
CA ALA A 53 -0.43 -4.37 11.16
C ALA A 53 0.76 -3.41 11.31
N GLU A 54 1.98 -3.96 11.20
CA GLU A 54 3.24 -3.22 11.31
C GLU A 54 3.38 -2.23 10.15
N PHE A 55 3.11 -2.67 8.92
CA PHE A 55 3.14 -1.81 7.74
C PHE A 55 2.20 -0.60 7.88
N VAL A 56 0.97 -0.81 8.36
CA VAL A 56 0.02 0.28 8.61
C VAL A 56 0.53 1.24 9.68
N ALA A 57 1.14 0.73 10.75
CA ALA A 57 1.74 1.55 11.79
C ALA A 57 2.92 2.38 11.24
N THR A 58 3.79 1.78 10.43
CA THR A 58 4.91 2.47 9.79
C THR A 58 4.44 3.57 8.85
N LEU A 59 3.41 3.33 8.04
CA LEU A 59 2.80 4.36 7.20
C LEU A 59 2.21 5.52 8.03
N ARG A 60 1.46 5.21 9.10
CA ARG A 60 0.87 6.22 10.00
C ARG A 60 1.91 7.09 10.70
N ASN A 61 3.02 6.48 11.12
CA ASN A 61 4.09 7.16 11.85
C ASN A 61 5.10 7.82 10.92
N SER A 62 4.98 7.65 9.60
CA SER A 62 5.88 8.24 8.62
C SER A 62 5.60 9.72 8.39
N ASN A 63 6.67 10.53 8.49
CA ASN A 63 6.63 11.93 8.06
C ASN A 63 6.83 12.09 6.54
N ALA A 64 7.20 11.03 5.81
CA ALA A 64 7.51 11.11 4.39
C ALA A 64 6.27 11.01 3.49
N PHE A 65 5.18 10.42 3.97
CA PHE A 65 4.01 10.11 3.16
C PHE A 65 2.70 10.62 3.78
N GLU A 66 1.74 10.87 2.91
CA GLU A 66 0.33 11.02 3.23
C GLU A 66 -0.42 9.87 2.56
N PHE A 67 -1.44 9.34 3.22
CA PHE A 67 -2.22 8.26 2.64
C PHE A 67 -3.67 8.29 3.11
N CYS A 68 -4.55 7.73 2.29
CA CYS A 68 -5.90 7.31 2.67
C CYS A 68 -5.97 5.79 2.62
N ARG A 69 -6.85 5.22 3.45
CA ARG A 69 -7.07 3.77 3.54
C ARG A 69 -8.55 3.50 3.38
N VAL A 70 -8.89 2.54 2.54
CA VAL A 70 -10.25 1.99 2.42
C VAL A 70 -10.22 0.48 2.66
N ASP A 71 -11.15 -0.02 3.45
CA ASP A 71 -11.37 -1.44 3.62
C ASP A 71 -12.20 -1.93 2.42
N VAL A 72 -11.67 -2.90 1.68
CA VAL A 72 -12.29 -3.45 0.49
C VAL A 72 -13.18 -4.61 0.90
N THR A 73 -14.48 -4.38 0.77
CA THR A 73 -15.54 -5.33 1.10
C THR A 73 -16.14 -5.87 -0.19
N SER A 74 -15.41 -6.75 -0.89
CA SER A 74 -15.91 -7.41 -2.10
C SER A 74 -15.92 -8.91 -1.91
N ALA A 75 -17.10 -9.52 -2.09
CA ALA A 75 -17.25 -10.99 -2.09
C ALA A 75 -16.54 -11.68 -3.28
N LEU A 76 -16.06 -10.91 -4.26
CA LEU A 76 -15.39 -11.41 -5.46
C LEU A 76 -13.86 -11.40 -5.34
N LEU A 77 -13.29 -10.68 -4.37
CA LEU A 77 -11.85 -10.60 -4.18
C LEU A 77 -11.44 -11.57 -3.07
N ARG A 78 -11.00 -12.76 -3.48
CA ARG A 78 -10.46 -13.78 -2.58
C ARG A 78 -8.96 -13.93 -2.80
N VAL A 79 -8.23 -14.37 -1.78
CA VAL A 79 -6.79 -14.64 -1.87
C VAL A 79 -6.54 -16.12 -1.65
N GLY A 80 -5.71 -16.71 -2.51
CA GLY A 80 -5.43 -18.14 -2.56
C GLY A 80 -5.62 -18.73 -3.96
N MET A 81 -5.31 -20.01 -4.13
CA MET A 81 -5.73 -20.79 -5.30
C MET A 81 -7.24 -21.01 -5.23
N GLU A 82 -7.95 -21.16 -6.36
CA GLU A 82 -9.43 -21.25 -6.40
C GLU A 82 -10.01 -22.24 -5.37
N GLU A 83 -9.31 -23.36 -5.12
CA GLU A 83 -9.71 -24.43 -4.20
C GLU A 83 -9.57 -24.08 -2.71
N GLU A 84 -8.81 -23.04 -2.37
CA GLU A 84 -8.46 -22.59 -0.99
C GLU A 84 -8.91 -21.15 -0.73
N THR A 85 -9.84 -20.63 -1.55
CA THR A 85 -10.19 -19.21 -1.49
C THR A 85 -11.00 -18.87 -0.24
N GLU A 86 -10.33 -18.26 0.74
CA GLU A 86 -10.96 -17.70 1.93
C GLU A 86 -11.52 -16.30 1.63
N ASP A 87 -12.67 -15.98 2.24
CA ASP A 87 -13.21 -14.62 2.25
C ASP A 87 -12.32 -13.77 3.17
N ILE A 88 -11.31 -13.15 2.58
CA ILE A 88 -10.39 -12.30 3.32
C ILE A 88 -10.72 -10.82 3.12
N VAL A 89 -10.62 -10.04 4.20
CA VAL A 89 -10.75 -8.59 4.11
C VAL A 89 -9.46 -8.04 3.51
N LEU A 90 -9.57 -7.24 2.46
CA LEU A 90 -8.46 -6.50 1.87
C LEU A 90 -8.49 -5.04 2.34
N GLN A 91 -7.33 -4.42 2.42
CA GLN A 91 -7.16 -2.99 2.66
C GLN A 91 -6.40 -2.37 1.50
N MET A 92 -6.98 -1.33 0.93
CA MET A 92 -6.35 -0.54 -0.11
C MET A 92 -5.87 0.79 0.47
N PHE A 93 -4.67 1.17 0.07
CA PHE A 93 -3.99 2.39 0.47
C PHE A 93 -3.68 3.18 -0.79
N ALA A 94 -4.10 4.43 -0.86
CA ALA A 94 -3.53 5.38 -1.81
C ALA A 94 -2.56 6.28 -1.06
N VAL A 95 -1.30 6.29 -1.49
CA VAL A 95 -0.17 6.92 -0.82
C VAL A 95 0.45 7.94 -1.76
N LYS A 96 0.77 9.12 -1.24
CA LYS A 96 1.59 10.13 -1.93
C LYS A 96 2.71 10.60 -1.02
N LYS A 97 3.74 11.24 -1.59
CA LYS A 97 4.73 11.94 -0.77
C LYS A 97 4.10 13.15 -0.08
N ARG A 98 4.49 13.42 1.15
CA ARG A 98 4.04 14.60 1.88
C ARG A 98 4.46 15.87 1.12
N GLY A 99 3.54 16.82 0.98
CA GLY A 99 3.77 18.05 0.20
C GLY A 99 3.67 17.87 -1.33
N SER A 100 3.39 16.66 -1.82
CA SER A 100 3.08 16.42 -3.24
C SER A 100 1.74 17.06 -3.64
N GLU A 101 1.69 17.55 -4.88
CA GLU A 101 0.48 18.04 -5.56
C GLU A 101 -0.46 16.90 -6.00
N ALA A 102 -0.07 15.63 -5.82
CA ALA A 102 -0.95 14.51 -6.10
C ALA A 102 -2.23 14.58 -5.24
N VAL A 103 -3.34 14.19 -5.86
CA VAL A 103 -4.67 14.14 -5.23
C VAL A 103 -4.94 12.71 -4.81
N LEU A 104 -5.14 12.49 -3.52
CA LEU A 104 -5.70 11.24 -3.00
C LEU A 104 -7.23 11.32 -3.06
N PRO A 105 -7.93 10.19 -3.27
CA PRO A 105 -9.39 10.17 -3.22
C PRO A 105 -9.89 10.57 -1.83
N ASP A 106 -11.03 11.26 -1.80
CA ASP A 106 -11.78 11.54 -0.58
C ASP A 106 -12.63 10.31 -0.26
N LEU A 107 -12.30 9.61 0.83
CA LEU A 107 -12.83 8.29 1.20
C LEU A 107 -13.48 8.31 2.58
#